data_AF-A0A9N9C7N0-F1
#
_entry.id   AF-A0A9N9C7N0-F1
#
_cell.length_a   1.000
_cell.length_b   1.000
_cell.length_c   1.000
_cell.angle_alpha   90.00
_cell.angle_beta   90.00
_cell.angle_gamma   90.00
#
_symmetry.space_group_name_H-M   'P 1'
#
loop_
_entity.id
_entity.type
_entity.pdbx_description
1 polymer ?
#
loop_
_entity_poly.entity_id
_entity_poly.type
_entity_poly.pdbx_seq_one_letter_code
_entity_poly.pdbx_strand_id
1 'polypeptide(L)'
;MSEGHTSYEDNNVNITKEQFTEYQNLINYIVEQDLLNEELLLQSEQLELLSNNDNLEQVLQNLQILVKDRQKLLKAQHVFLQELSQEQQASLREQVNIMQEELSQEQLVFLQENCLKQQEELLQQDTFLQRNNGLQAFLEQQHIQTENQGKLLSRKQQVFLQKQELLLQKQRKSIKRLVYEIDSIITNKNVYVEYILHNLSPNNSLKTNVKDEINNNMETIQNKSTWINNTLGMFGLSDNKLHELKSQNQVLKKQNHELQSQTHQLQSQNQQLQSQIHQLQLQNHQWQSQNDILQRKLEERRQQIKELIKSNEDFKRETTEYQLALGDATNFHLGSQDYNNAGQLSKDIHTLHDNLEKFCGLKKGVDVKEMEVKDFLERFGHSIAGNIRKGNNKILIAALLERHVLEELIIKKVGEYFDAQENNINSEQDDKEQQQSLEIKIVNATEQLIKLLNSISTKRAGTDKISKAVSTKLRQQIYGVLGERGFSNIVINEEEKEHPLIINLRASIIDFMNRYRTIKDEERLLEHKMLVDEIVRQAVRIFFFRLKVQEPTAHWKFFEKDTRVNTIMMDASWDENELNDLCVDVCAFPIIGSNLCDAEKADDNLKVIFPARIITASAHKSH
;
A
#
# COMPACT_ATOMS: atom_id res chain seq x y z
N MET A 1 -10.37 6.47 -42.79
CA MET A 1 -10.47 5.01 -42.94
C MET A 1 -10.88 4.46 -41.59
N SER A 2 -12.01 3.77 -41.57
CA SER A 2 -12.60 3.14 -40.39
C SER A 2 -11.87 1.85 -40.05
N GLU A 3 -11.68 1.60 -38.76
CA GLU A 3 -11.60 0.28 -38.10
C GLU A 3 -11.61 0.62 -36.60
N GLY A 4 -12.47 0.10 -35.72
CA GLY A 4 -13.24 -1.13 -35.75
C GLY A 4 -12.80 -2.01 -34.60
N HIS A 5 -13.17 -1.68 -33.35
CA HIS A 5 -13.07 -2.63 -32.23
C HIS A 5 -14.28 -2.56 -31.32
N THR A 6 -14.98 -3.69 -31.31
CA THR A 6 -16.13 -4.09 -30.50
C THR A 6 -15.77 -4.18 -29.03
N SER A 7 -16.46 -3.44 -28.17
CA SER A 7 -16.41 -3.60 -26.71
C SER A 7 -17.40 -4.68 -26.26
N TYR A 8 -16.91 -5.65 -25.51
CA TYR A 8 -17.71 -6.59 -24.73
C TYR A 8 -18.54 -5.83 -23.68
N GLU A 9 -19.83 -6.16 -23.62
CA GLU A 9 -20.79 -5.70 -22.61
C GLU A 9 -20.50 -6.38 -21.27
N ASP A 10 -19.99 -5.62 -20.30
CA ASP A 10 -20.08 -5.98 -18.89
C ASP A 10 -21.42 -5.47 -18.33
N ASN A 11 -22.34 -6.40 -18.13
CA ASN A 11 -23.57 -6.21 -17.36
C ASN A 11 -23.22 -6.00 -15.88
N ASN A 12 -22.74 -4.81 -15.52
CA ASN A 12 -22.74 -4.35 -14.15
C ASN A 12 -24.00 -3.52 -13.92
N VAL A 13 -24.93 -4.07 -13.15
CA VAL A 13 -26.13 -3.37 -12.66
C VAL A 13 -25.64 -2.24 -11.76
N ASN A 14 -25.39 -1.07 -12.35
CA ASN A 14 -25.14 0.16 -11.64
C ASN A 14 -26.46 0.55 -10.96
N ILE A 15 -26.62 0.13 -9.71
CA ILE A 15 -27.67 0.64 -8.84
C ILE A 15 -27.36 2.11 -8.63
N THR A 16 -28.10 2.99 -9.29
CA THR A 16 -27.91 4.43 -9.17
C THR A 16 -28.19 4.86 -7.72
N LYS A 17 -27.61 5.98 -7.26
CA LYS A 17 -27.92 6.55 -5.94
C LYS A 17 -29.42 6.70 -5.68
N GLU A 18 -30.21 6.92 -6.75
CA GLU A 18 -31.66 6.96 -6.70
C GLU A 18 -32.27 5.60 -6.37
N GLN A 19 -31.80 4.50 -7.00
CA GLN A 19 -32.25 3.15 -6.70
C GLN A 19 -31.88 2.70 -5.28
N PHE A 20 -30.69 3.05 -4.77
CA PHE A 20 -30.34 2.76 -3.37
C PHE A 20 -31.20 3.55 -2.37
N THR A 21 -31.57 4.78 -2.71
CA THR A 21 -32.47 5.61 -1.91
C THR A 21 -33.90 5.04 -1.94
N GLU A 22 -34.34 4.53 -3.09
CA GLU A 22 -35.63 3.82 -3.24
C GLU A 22 -35.67 2.53 -2.42
N TYR A 23 -34.59 1.74 -2.41
CA TYR A 23 -34.48 0.55 -1.57
C TYR A 23 -34.45 0.87 -0.06
N GLN A 24 -33.74 1.92 0.36
CA GLN A 24 -33.78 2.36 1.76
C GLN A 24 -35.15 2.89 2.18
N ASN A 25 -35.83 3.62 1.29
CA ASN A 25 -37.20 4.10 1.55
C ASN A 25 -38.19 2.92 1.63
N LEU A 26 -38.02 1.89 0.80
CA LEU A 26 -38.84 0.69 0.85
C LEU A 26 -38.60 -0.12 2.13
N ILE A 27 -37.34 -0.24 2.57
CA ILE A 27 -36.99 -0.90 3.84
C ILE A 27 -37.55 -0.12 5.04
N ASN A 28 -37.41 1.20 5.06
CA ASN A 28 -37.97 2.04 6.12
C ASN A 28 -39.51 1.97 6.14
N TYR A 29 -40.15 1.93 4.98
CA TYR A 29 -41.60 1.75 4.87
C TYR A 29 -42.05 0.38 5.39
N ILE A 30 -41.31 -0.70 5.11
CA ILE A 30 -41.61 -2.04 5.63
C ILE A 30 -41.43 -2.10 7.15
N VAL A 31 -40.36 -1.51 7.68
CA VAL A 31 -40.10 -1.45 9.14
C VAL A 31 -41.15 -0.60 9.86
N GLU A 32 -41.60 0.52 9.28
CA GLU A 32 -42.68 1.34 9.82
C GLU A 32 -44.03 0.62 9.77
N GLN A 33 -44.32 -0.15 8.71
CA GLN A 33 -45.54 -0.97 8.62
C GLN A 33 -45.54 -2.15 9.62
N ASP A 34 -44.38 -2.75 9.88
CA ASP A 34 -44.24 -3.80 10.89
C ASP A 34 -44.39 -3.25 12.31
N LEU A 35 -43.83 -2.07 12.61
CA LEU A 35 -44.08 -1.38 13.89
C LEU A 35 -45.55 -0.99 14.07
N LEU A 36 -46.20 -0.51 13.00
CA LEU A 36 -47.62 -0.13 13.03
C LEU A 36 -48.52 -1.36 13.21
N ASN A 37 -48.16 -2.50 12.64
CA ASN A 37 -48.86 -3.77 12.84
C ASN A 37 -48.65 -4.34 14.25
N GLU A 38 -47.45 -4.21 14.84
CA GLU A 38 -47.22 -4.56 16.25
C GLU A 38 -48.03 -3.65 17.19
N GLU A 39 -48.14 -2.36 16.89
CA GLU A 39 -48.90 -1.40 17.70
C GLU A 39 -50.42 -1.62 17.59
N LEU A 40 -50.92 -1.98 16.40
CA LEU A 40 -52.32 -2.41 16.19
C LEU A 40 -52.64 -3.75 16.88
N LEU A 41 -51.69 -4.69 16.90
CA LEU A 41 -51.84 -5.97 17.60
C LEU A 41 -51.89 -5.76 19.11
N LEU A 42 -51.01 -4.91 19.65
CA LEU A 42 -51.01 -4.49 21.07
C LEU A 42 -52.29 -3.74 21.45
N GLN A 43 -52.81 -2.88 20.58
CA GLN A 43 -54.10 -2.21 20.80
C GLN A 43 -55.28 -3.20 20.73
N SER A 44 -55.23 -4.22 19.88
CA SER A 44 -56.26 -5.27 19.81
C SER A 44 -56.27 -6.19 21.04
N GLU A 45 -55.08 -6.54 21.56
CA GLU A 45 -54.93 -7.30 22.81
C GLU A 45 -55.37 -6.48 24.03
N GLN A 46 -55.10 -5.16 24.03
CA GLN A 46 -55.60 -4.25 25.07
C GLN A 46 -57.13 -4.06 25.03
N LEU A 47 -57.75 -4.11 23.84
CA LEU A 47 -59.21 -4.06 23.66
C LEU A 47 -59.91 -5.37 24.08
N GLU A 48 -59.26 -6.53 23.92
CA GLU A 48 -59.78 -7.81 24.43
C GLU A 48 -59.67 -7.95 25.96
N LEU A 49 -58.63 -7.35 26.57
CA LEU A 49 -58.44 -7.30 28.03
C LEU A 49 -59.53 -6.52 28.78
N LEU A 50 -60.31 -5.69 28.08
CA LEU A 50 -61.45 -4.97 28.67
C LEU A 50 -62.75 -5.78 28.67
N SER A 51 -62.83 -6.96 28.03
CA SER A 51 -64.14 -7.62 27.83
C SER A 51 -64.44 -8.92 28.59
N ASN A 52 -63.49 -9.74 29.07
CA ASN A 52 -63.88 -10.94 29.85
C ASN A 52 -62.75 -11.54 30.71
N ASN A 53 -63.07 -11.84 31.97
CA ASN A 53 -62.14 -12.28 33.02
C ASN A 53 -61.72 -13.76 32.92
N ASP A 54 -62.23 -14.52 31.94
CA ASP A 54 -61.98 -15.97 31.79
C ASP A 54 -60.81 -16.30 30.83
N ASN A 55 -60.20 -15.32 30.16
CA ASN A 55 -59.13 -15.55 29.16
C ASN A 55 -57.69 -15.36 29.67
N LEU A 56 -57.49 -15.11 30.97
CA LEU A 56 -56.17 -14.79 31.54
C LEU A 56 -55.15 -15.93 31.37
N GLU A 57 -55.60 -17.19 31.37
CA GLU A 57 -54.74 -18.37 31.22
C GLU A 57 -54.25 -18.55 29.77
N GLN A 58 -55.10 -18.22 28.78
CA GLN A 58 -54.74 -18.21 27.36
C GLN A 58 -53.75 -17.08 27.05
N VAL A 59 -53.96 -15.89 27.63
CA VAL A 59 -53.03 -14.74 27.49
C VAL A 59 -51.68 -15.06 28.13
N LEU A 60 -51.65 -15.72 29.30
CA LEU A 60 -50.41 -16.18 29.93
C LEU A 60 -49.67 -17.22 29.08
N GLN A 61 -50.38 -18.15 28.43
CA GLN A 61 -49.77 -19.10 27.50
C GLN A 61 -49.20 -18.41 26.26
N ASN A 62 -49.92 -17.46 25.67
CA ASN A 62 -49.45 -16.71 24.50
C ASN A 62 -48.21 -15.86 24.84
N LEU A 63 -48.21 -15.18 25.99
CA LEU A 63 -47.04 -14.43 26.48
C LEU A 63 -45.84 -15.37 26.75
N GLN A 64 -46.06 -16.58 27.27
CA GLN A 64 -44.99 -17.56 27.45
C GLN A 64 -44.41 -18.07 26.12
N ILE A 65 -45.24 -18.22 25.10
CA ILE A 65 -44.80 -18.56 23.73
C ILE A 65 -44.00 -17.40 23.14
N LEU A 66 -44.51 -16.16 23.26
CA LEU A 66 -43.85 -14.95 22.77
C LEU A 66 -42.48 -14.73 23.44
N VAL A 67 -42.38 -14.96 24.76
CA VAL A 67 -41.11 -14.89 25.50
C VAL A 67 -40.14 -15.99 25.03
N LYS A 68 -40.63 -17.20 24.76
CA LYS A 68 -39.80 -18.29 24.21
C LYS A 68 -39.27 -17.98 22.82
N ASP A 69 -40.11 -17.41 21.95
CA ASP A 69 -39.71 -17.08 20.59
C ASP A 69 -38.78 -15.87 20.55
N ARG A 70 -38.98 -14.88 21.43
CA ARG A 70 -38.01 -13.79 21.64
C ARG A 70 -36.67 -14.29 22.17
N GLN A 71 -36.67 -15.28 23.07
CA GLN A 71 -35.43 -15.93 23.53
C GLN A 71 -34.72 -16.72 22.42
N LYS A 72 -35.45 -17.36 21.51
CA LYS A 72 -34.86 -18.00 20.32
C LYS A 72 -34.27 -16.97 19.37
N LEU A 73 -34.97 -15.86 19.14
CA LEU A 73 -34.49 -14.78 18.28
C LEU A 73 -33.22 -14.13 18.84
N LEU A 74 -33.16 -13.88 20.14
CA LEU A 74 -31.96 -13.39 20.83
C LEU A 74 -30.79 -14.37 20.74
N LYS A 75 -31.03 -15.68 20.85
CA LYS A 75 -29.99 -16.70 20.64
C LYS A 75 -29.51 -16.72 19.19
N ALA A 76 -30.41 -16.61 18.23
CA ALA A 76 -30.05 -16.55 16.81
C ALA A 76 -29.24 -15.29 16.47
N GLN A 77 -29.62 -14.13 17.01
CA GLN A 77 -28.84 -12.90 16.89
C GLN A 77 -27.46 -13.03 17.54
N HIS A 78 -27.35 -13.71 18.69
CA HIS A 78 -26.07 -13.91 19.36
C HIS A 78 -25.14 -14.83 18.54
N VAL A 79 -25.67 -15.92 17.97
CA VAL A 79 -24.93 -16.81 17.07
C VAL A 79 -24.49 -16.06 15.81
N PHE A 80 -25.36 -15.26 15.20
CA PHE A 80 -25.04 -14.45 14.02
C PHE A 80 -23.93 -13.43 14.30
N LEU A 81 -23.98 -12.73 15.43
CA LEU A 81 -22.92 -11.80 15.84
C LEU A 81 -21.60 -12.52 16.15
N GLN A 82 -21.65 -13.74 16.66
CA GLN A 82 -20.48 -14.56 16.93
C GLN A 82 -19.83 -15.07 15.63
N GLU A 83 -20.64 -15.47 14.64
CA GLU A 83 -20.18 -15.85 13.31
C GLU A 83 -19.56 -14.65 12.56
N LEU A 84 -20.20 -13.48 12.60
CA LEU A 84 -19.67 -12.25 12.00
C LEU A 84 -18.33 -11.82 12.64
N SER A 85 -18.19 -11.98 13.96
CA SER A 85 -16.95 -11.73 14.68
C SER A 85 -15.83 -12.71 14.29
N GLN A 86 -16.15 -14.00 14.11
CA GLN A 86 -15.20 -15.02 13.65
C GLN A 86 -14.74 -14.77 12.21
N GLU A 87 -15.65 -14.36 11.33
CA GLU A 87 -15.36 -14.05 9.93
C GLU A 87 -14.48 -12.79 9.79
N GLN A 88 -14.76 -11.77 10.60
CA GLN A 88 -13.90 -10.58 10.70
C GLN A 88 -12.51 -10.92 11.24
N GLN A 89 -12.41 -11.81 12.24
CA GLN A 89 -11.12 -12.28 12.76
C GLN A 89 -10.34 -13.11 11.74
N ALA A 90 -11.02 -13.95 10.94
CA ALA A 90 -10.39 -14.71 9.87
C ALA A 90 -9.84 -13.80 8.77
N SER A 91 -10.63 -12.80 8.33
CA SER A 91 -10.21 -11.80 7.35
C SER A 91 -9.01 -10.97 7.85
N LEU A 92 -8.99 -10.59 9.13
CA LEU A 92 -7.85 -9.89 9.72
C LEU A 92 -6.59 -10.74 9.74
N ARG A 93 -6.70 -12.04 10.07
CA ARG A 93 -5.56 -12.97 10.07
C ARG A 93 -4.97 -13.15 8.68
N GLU A 94 -5.81 -13.22 7.66
CA GLU A 94 -5.37 -13.36 6.28
C GLU A 94 -4.66 -12.10 5.77
N GLN A 95 -5.17 -10.91 6.11
CA GLN A 95 -4.48 -9.65 5.84
C GLN A 95 -3.13 -9.53 6.58
N VAL A 96 -3.06 -10.00 7.84
CA VAL A 96 -1.81 -10.02 8.62
C VAL A 96 -0.77 -10.97 8.01
N ASN A 97 -1.19 -12.13 7.51
CA ASN A 97 -0.29 -13.08 6.84
C ASN A 97 0.28 -12.50 5.53
N ILE A 98 -0.54 -11.80 4.74
CA ILE A 98 -0.09 -11.14 3.50
C ILE A 98 0.92 -10.02 3.80
N MET A 99 0.71 -9.25 4.88
CA MET A 99 1.64 -8.17 5.27
C MET A 99 2.93 -8.69 5.94
N GLN A 100 2.93 -9.90 6.51
CA GLN A 100 4.11 -10.53 7.11
C GLN A 100 5.17 -10.95 6.08
N GLU A 101 4.80 -11.14 4.81
CA GLU A 101 5.74 -11.46 3.73
C GLU A 101 6.50 -10.21 3.22
N GLU A 102 6.06 -8.99 3.58
CA GLU A 102 6.54 -7.74 2.97
C GLU A 102 7.21 -6.72 3.93
N LEU A 103 7.20 -6.92 5.26
CA LEU A 103 7.69 -5.92 6.24
C LEU A 103 8.83 -6.38 7.18
N SER A 104 9.66 -5.44 7.64
CA SER A 104 10.81 -5.69 8.55
C SER A 104 10.39 -5.95 10.01
N GLN A 105 11.21 -6.71 10.75
CA GLN A 105 10.89 -7.21 12.11
C GLN A 105 10.46 -6.16 13.15
N GLU A 106 10.98 -4.93 13.10
CA GLU A 106 10.58 -3.86 14.04
C GLU A 106 9.15 -3.34 13.80
N GLN A 107 8.69 -3.35 12.55
CA GLN A 107 7.32 -2.93 12.20
C GLN A 107 6.29 -4.01 12.59
N LEU A 108 6.72 -5.28 12.59
CA LEU A 108 5.95 -6.42 13.05
C LEU A 108 5.64 -6.40 14.55
N VAL A 109 6.61 -5.99 15.37
CA VAL A 109 6.43 -5.88 16.83
C VAL A 109 5.42 -4.77 17.18
N PHE A 110 5.52 -3.61 16.53
CA PHE A 110 4.58 -2.50 16.75
C PHE A 110 3.13 -2.85 16.35
N LEU A 111 2.96 -3.61 15.27
CA LEU A 111 1.63 -4.06 14.83
C LEU A 111 1.07 -5.17 15.73
N GLN A 112 1.90 -6.08 16.24
CA GLN A 112 1.48 -7.10 17.21
C GLN A 112 0.99 -6.46 18.52
N GLU A 113 1.67 -5.44 19.04
CA GLU A 113 1.25 -4.74 20.25
C GLU A 113 -0.09 -4.01 20.08
N ASN A 114 -0.34 -3.42 18.91
CA ASN A 114 -1.61 -2.77 18.63
C ASN A 114 -2.76 -3.77 18.44
N CYS A 115 -2.49 -4.93 17.82
CA CYS A 115 -3.47 -5.99 17.66
C CYS A 115 -3.87 -6.60 19.03
N LEU A 116 -2.89 -6.78 19.93
CA LEU A 116 -3.15 -7.26 21.29
C LEU A 116 -4.04 -6.27 22.08
N LYS A 117 -3.79 -4.96 21.96
CA LYS A 117 -4.61 -3.92 22.59
C LYS A 117 -6.05 -3.92 22.09
N GLN A 118 -6.27 -4.04 20.78
CA GLN A 118 -7.63 -4.14 20.22
C GLN A 118 -8.35 -5.41 20.69
N GLN A 119 -7.63 -6.52 20.84
CA GLN A 119 -8.19 -7.77 21.34
C GLN A 119 -8.59 -7.67 22.82
N GLU A 120 -7.81 -6.95 23.63
CA GLU A 120 -8.15 -6.66 25.03
C GLU A 120 -9.37 -5.73 25.15
N GLU A 121 -9.50 -4.73 24.29
CA GLU A 121 -10.66 -3.83 24.26
C GLU A 121 -11.96 -4.57 23.91
N LEU A 122 -11.93 -5.46 22.91
CA LEU A 122 -13.07 -6.30 22.55
C LEU A 122 -13.49 -7.24 23.70
N LEU A 123 -12.53 -7.82 24.42
CA LEU A 123 -12.80 -8.70 25.57
C LEU A 123 -13.43 -7.91 26.75
N GLN A 124 -13.03 -6.66 26.94
CA GLN A 124 -13.64 -5.76 27.94
C GLN A 124 -15.07 -5.37 27.59
N GLN A 125 -15.36 -5.19 26.29
CA GLN A 125 -16.70 -4.87 25.81
C GLN A 125 -17.67 -6.05 25.99
N ASP A 126 -17.19 -7.28 25.77
CA ASP A 126 -17.98 -8.51 25.96
C ASP A 126 -18.30 -8.78 27.44
N THR A 127 -17.34 -8.52 28.34
CA THR A 127 -17.57 -8.61 29.80
C THR A 127 -18.53 -7.52 30.31
N PHE A 128 -18.55 -6.35 29.68
CA PHE A 128 -19.51 -5.29 29.98
C PHE A 128 -20.94 -5.69 29.58
N LEU A 129 -21.13 -6.29 28.40
CA LEU A 129 -22.42 -6.79 27.93
C LEU A 129 -22.97 -7.91 28.82
N GLN A 130 -22.11 -8.85 29.25
CA GLN A 130 -22.52 -9.92 30.17
C GLN A 130 -22.97 -9.37 31.55
N ARG A 131 -22.30 -8.35 32.09
CA ARG A 131 -22.72 -7.69 33.35
C ARG A 131 -24.06 -6.98 33.22
N ASN A 132 -24.30 -6.29 32.10
CA ASN A 132 -25.55 -5.56 31.88
C ASN A 132 -26.76 -6.51 31.80
N ASN A 133 -26.61 -7.65 31.12
CA ASN A 133 -27.65 -8.67 31.07
C ASN A 133 -27.94 -9.29 32.45
N GLY A 134 -26.92 -9.48 33.29
CA GLY A 134 -27.10 -9.93 34.68
C GLY A 134 -27.83 -8.91 35.57
N LEU A 135 -27.54 -7.62 35.39
CA LEU A 135 -28.23 -6.52 36.10
C LEU A 135 -29.70 -6.40 35.70
N GLN A 136 -30.02 -6.59 34.42
CA GLN A 136 -31.40 -6.53 33.94
C GLN A 136 -32.25 -7.69 34.48
N ALA A 137 -31.71 -8.91 34.51
CA ALA A 137 -32.37 -10.06 35.13
C ALA A 137 -32.60 -9.89 36.64
N PHE A 138 -31.67 -9.23 37.35
CA PHE A 138 -31.80 -8.92 38.77
C PHE A 138 -32.89 -7.88 39.05
N LEU A 139 -33.00 -6.84 38.22
CA LEU A 139 -34.02 -5.81 38.35
C LEU A 139 -35.43 -6.36 38.09
N GLU A 140 -35.60 -7.24 37.10
CA GLU A 140 -36.88 -7.94 36.84
C GLU A 140 -37.30 -8.83 38.02
N GLN A 141 -36.36 -9.58 38.62
CA GLN A 141 -36.65 -10.37 39.82
C GLN A 141 -37.08 -9.50 41.01
N GLN A 142 -36.41 -8.36 41.23
CA GLN A 142 -36.78 -7.44 42.30
C GLN A 142 -38.19 -6.85 42.10
N HIS A 143 -38.53 -6.47 40.88
CA HIS A 143 -39.84 -5.90 40.56
C HIS A 143 -40.99 -6.90 40.79
N ILE A 144 -40.79 -8.17 40.41
CA ILE A 144 -41.75 -9.26 40.66
C ILE A 144 -41.91 -9.49 42.18
N GLN A 145 -40.81 -9.41 42.95
CA GLN A 145 -40.86 -9.58 44.41
C GLN A 145 -41.63 -8.46 45.11
N THR A 146 -41.41 -7.21 44.70
CA THR A 146 -42.10 -6.05 45.30
C THR A 146 -43.60 -6.05 44.99
N GLU A 147 -43.98 -6.41 43.76
CA GLU A 147 -45.38 -6.50 43.35
C GLU A 147 -46.13 -7.61 44.13
N ASN A 148 -45.50 -8.77 44.30
CA ASN A 148 -46.06 -9.88 45.06
C ASN A 148 -46.21 -9.55 46.56
N GLN A 149 -45.26 -8.83 47.15
CA GLN A 149 -45.38 -8.35 48.53
C GLN A 149 -46.51 -7.33 48.69
N GLY A 150 -46.69 -6.41 47.74
CA GLY A 150 -47.79 -5.46 47.72
C GLY A 150 -49.16 -6.15 47.66
N LYS A 151 -49.33 -7.13 46.75
CA LYS A 151 -50.57 -7.92 46.62
C LYS A 151 -50.89 -8.71 47.90
N LEU A 152 -49.87 -9.29 48.56
CA LEU A 152 -50.04 -10.03 49.81
C LEU A 152 -50.48 -9.12 50.97
N LEU A 153 -49.91 -7.91 51.07
CA LEU A 153 -50.24 -6.95 52.11
C LEU A 153 -51.70 -6.46 51.98
N SER A 154 -52.13 -6.17 50.75
CA SER A 154 -53.51 -5.77 50.43
C SER A 154 -54.51 -6.87 50.81
N ARG A 155 -54.24 -8.14 50.46
CA ARG A 155 -55.07 -9.29 50.86
C ARG A 155 -55.17 -9.43 52.39
N LYS A 156 -54.06 -9.27 53.12
CA LYS A 156 -54.05 -9.35 54.60
C LYS A 156 -54.91 -8.25 55.24
N GLN A 157 -54.82 -7.02 54.75
CA GLN A 157 -55.67 -5.91 55.20
C GLN A 157 -57.16 -6.17 54.93
N GLN A 158 -57.49 -6.70 53.75
CA GLN A 158 -58.88 -6.97 53.37
C GLN A 158 -59.51 -8.09 54.24
N VAL A 159 -58.75 -9.16 54.51
CA VAL A 159 -59.20 -10.24 55.41
C VAL A 159 -59.36 -9.74 56.85
N PHE A 160 -58.50 -8.83 57.32
CA PHE A 160 -58.61 -8.25 58.65
C PHE A 160 -59.89 -7.42 58.80
N LEU A 161 -60.20 -6.57 57.81
CA LEU A 161 -61.44 -5.77 57.77
C LEU A 161 -62.69 -6.65 57.76
N GLN A 162 -62.72 -7.69 56.92
CA GLN A 162 -63.84 -8.64 56.88
C GLN A 162 -64.07 -9.37 58.21
N LYS A 163 -63.00 -9.77 58.92
CA LYS A 163 -63.12 -10.38 60.25
C LYS A 163 -63.72 -9.42 61.28
N GLN A 164 -63.32 -8.15 61.24
CA GLN A 164 -63.81 -7.14 62.16
C GLN A 164 -65.31 -6.85 61.93
N GLU A 165 -65.73 -6.80 60.66
CA GLU A 165 -67.12 -6.59 60.28
C GLU A 165 -68.02 -7.78 60.67
N LEU A 166 -67.53 -9.02 60.49
CA LEU A 166 -68.24 -10.22 60.92
C LEU A 166 -68.45 -10.26 62.44
N LEU A 167 -67.46 -9.80 63.23
CA LEU A 167 -67.55 -9.72 64.68
C LEU A 167 -68.63 -8.72 65.11
N LEU A 168 -68.66 -7.54 64.50
CA LEU A 168 -69.68 -6.52 64.74
C LEU A 168 -71.08 -7.01 64.37
N GLN A 169 -71.23 -7.77 63.27
CA GLN A 169 -72.51 -8.37 62.89
C GLN A 169 -73.00 -9.40 63.92
N LYS A 170 -72.10 -10.26 64.44
CA LYS A 170 -72.46 -11.22 65.49
C LYS A 170 -72.96 -10.51 66.75
N GLN A 171 -72.27 -9.45 67.18
CA GLN A 171 -72.67 -8.66 68.33
C GLN A 171 -74.03 -7.97 68.13
N ARG A 172 -74.27 -7.37 66.96
CA ARG A 172 -75.58 -6.78 66.61
C ARG A 172 -76.71 -7.80 66.65
N LYS A 173 -76.48 -9.04 66.18
CA LYS A 173 -77.47 -10.12 66.24
C LYS A 173 -77.81 -10.50 67.68
N SER A 174 -76.81 -10.61 68.56
CA SER A 174 -77.03 -10.92 69.98
C SER A 174 -77.83 -9.80 70.68
N ILE A 175 -77.50 -8.54 70.43
CA ILE A 175 -78.22 -7.39 71.00
C ILE A 175 -79.67 -7.37 70.51
N LYS A 176 -79.91 -7.55 69.20
CA LYS A 176 -81.28 -7.62 68.66
C LYS A 176 -82.12 -8.74 69.28
N ARG A 177 -81.51 -9.89 69.57
CA ARG A 177 -82.20 -11.03 70.19
C ARG A 177 -82.63 -10.71 71.63
N LEU A 178 -81.76 -10.06 72.40
CA LEU A 178 -82.07 -9.59 73.75
C LEU A 178 -83.17 -8.51 73.76
N VAL A 179 -83.14 -7.56 72.82
CA VAL A 179 -84.20 -6.55 72.69
C VAL A 179 -85.56 -7.20 72.41
N TYR A 180 -85.59 -8.19 71.49
CA TYR A 180 -86.81 -8.92 71.17
C TYR A 180 -87.38 -9.73 72.35
N GLU A 181 -86.51 -10.34 73.16
CA GLU A 181 -86.92 -11.05 74.37
C GLU A 181 -87.52 -10.10 75.42
N ILE A 182 -86.95 -8.90 75.57
CA ILE A 182 -87.48 -7.86 76.46
C ILE A 182 -88.85 -7.37 75.96
N ASP A 183 -88.98 -7.06 74.66
CA ASP A 183 -90.24 -6.61 74.07
C ASP A 183 -91.34 -7.67 74.18
N SER A 184 -91.01 -8.95 73.98
CA SER A 184 -91.94 -10.08 74.19
C SER A 184 -92.46 -10.16 75.63
N ILE A 185 -91.58 -9.95 76.62
CA ILE A 185 -91.96 -9.93 78.04
C ILE A 185 -92.87 -8.74 78.35
N ILE A 186 -92.57 -7.56 77.80
CA ILE A 186 -93.39 -6.35 77.98
C ILE A 186 -94.78 -6.54 77.33
N THR A 187 -94.82 -7.12 76.13
CA THR A 187 -96.05 -7.31 75.35
C THR A 187 -96.97 -8.34 76.02
N ASN A 188 -96.44 -9.46 76.50
CA ASN A 188 -97.23 -10.44 77.26
C ASN A 188 -97.76 -9.87 78.58
N LYS A 189 -97.02 -8.95 79.22
CA LYS A 189 -97.48 -8.27 80.44
C LYS A 189 -98.59 -7.26 80.20
N ASN A 190 -98.53 -6.50 79.10
CA ASN A 190 -99.59 -5.53 78.77
C ASN A 190 -100.92 -6.24 78.50
N VAL A 191 -100.90 -7.43 77.89
CA VAL A 191 -102.10 -8.27 77.69
C VAL A 191 -102.68 -8.77 79.02
N TYR A 192 -101.84 -9.10 80.01
CA TYR A 192 -102.29 -9.54 81.33
C TYR A 192 -102.80 -8.39 82.20
N VAL A 193 -102.23 -7.19 82.07
CA VAL A 193 -102.66 -5.98 82.77
C VAL A 193 -103.97 -5.43 82.19
N GLU A 194 -104.18 -5.47 80.87
CA GLU A 194 -105.46 -5.12 80.25
C GLU A 194 -106.60 -6.08 80.64
N TYR A 195 -106.32 -7.38 80.79
CA TYR A 195 -107.30 -8.36 81.26
C TYR A 195 -107.75 -8.11 82.71
N ILE A 196 -106.84 -7.64 83.58
CA ILE A 196 -107.13 -7.32 84.98
C ILE A 196 -107.88 -5.99 85.12
N LEU A 197 -107.60 -4.99 84.27
CA LEU A 197 -108.28 -3.68 84.30
C LEU A 197 -109.74 -3.72 83.85
N HIS A 198 -110.14 -4.70 83.01
CA HIS A 198 -111.50 -4.77 82.45
C HIS A 198 -112.52 -5.49 83.35
N ASN A 199 -112.11 -6.09 84.49
CA ASN A 199 -112.99 -6.95 85.32
C ASN A 199 -113.02 -6.59 86.82
N LEU A 200 -112.63 -5.39 87.23
CA LEU A 200 -112.60 -5.02 88.66
C LEU A 200 -113.74 -4.07 89.07
N SER A 201 -114.75 -4.67 89.71
CA SER A 201 -115.71 -4.02 90.63
C SER A 201 -115.49 -4.61 92.05
N PRO A 202 -115.66 -3.84 93.14
CA PRO A 202 -114.80 -3.95 94.32
C PRO A 202 -115.32 -4.97 95.34
N ASN A 203 -114.54 -6.01 95.63
CA ASN A 203 -114.72 -6.80 96.85
C ASN A 203 -113.38 -7.30 97.44
N ASN A 204 -113.25 -7.16 98.76
CA ASN A 204 -112.01 -6.97 99.51
C ASN A 204 -111.25 -8.26 99.92
N SER A 205 -111.45 -9.39 99.22
CA SER A 205 -110.74 -10.66 99.49
C SER A 205 -109.65 -11.03 98.47
N LEU A 206 -109.54 -10.30 97.36
CA LEU A 206 -108.52 -10.50 96.30
C LEU A 206 -107.18 -9.78 96.55
N LYS A 207 -107.09 -9.00 97.64
CA LYS A 207 -105.95 -8.11 97.92
C LYS A 207 -104.71 -8.81 98.48
N THR A 208 -104.86 -10.03 99.01
CA THR A 208 -103.75 -10.82 99.60
C THR A 208 -103.02 -11.67 98.56
N ASN A 209 -103.72 -12.34 97.64
CA ASN A 209 -103.08 -13.13 96.58
C ASN A 209 -102.27 -12.29 95.58
N VAL A 210 -102.75 -11.09 95.24
CA VAL A 210 -102.01 -10.15 94.36
C VAL A 210 -100.72 -9.66 95.04
N LYS A 211 -100.71 -9.55 96.37
CA LYS A 211 -99.54 -9.08 97.12
C LYS A 211 -98.41 -10.12 97.16
N ASP A 212 -98.77 -11.40 97.27
CA ASP A 212 -97.80 -12.49 97.26
C ASP A 212 -97.20 -12.72 95.87
N GLU A 213 -97.99 -12.54 94.80
CA GLU A 213 -97.51 -12.61 93.42
C GLU A 213 -96.62 -11.41 93.04
N ILE A 214 -96.90 -10.21 93.56
CA ILE A 214 -96.02 -9.04 93.43
C ILE A 214 -94.68 -9.27 94.14
N ASN A 215 -94.67 -9.90 95.32
CA ASN A 215 -93.44 -10.18 96.06
C ASN A 215 -92.54 -11.21 95.35
N ASN A 216 -93.13 -12.29 94.81
CA ASN A 216 -92.39 -13.31 94.06
C ASN A 216 -91.77 -12.74 92.75
N ASN A 217 -92.49 -11.79 92.14
CA ASN A 217 -92.00 -11.03 90.99
C ASN A 217 -90.89 -10.03 91.36
N MET A 218 -90.93 -9.43 92.55
CA MET A 218 -89.87 -8.54 93.03
C MET A 218 -88.55 -9.31 93.23
N GLU A 219 -88.62 -10.53 93.78
CA GLU A 219 -87.45 -11.39 93.97
C GLU A 219 -86.84 -11.84 92.63
N THR A 220 -87.68 -12.14 91.64
CA THR A 220 -87.22 -12.48 90.27
C THR A 220 -86.53 -11.29 89.58
N ILE A 221 -87.04 -10.07 89.79
CA ILE A 221 -86.45 -8.83 89.27
C ILE A 221 -85.12 -8.54 90.00
N GLN A 222 -85.06 -8.73 91.32
CA GLN A 222 -83.81 -8.58 92.07
C GLN A 222 -82.76 -9.58 91.59
N ASN A 223 -83.08 -10.87 91.46
CA ASN A 223 -82.12 -11.87 90.96
C ASN A 223 -81.62 -11.58 89.54
N LYS A 224 -82.49 -11.09 88.65
CA LYS A 224 -82.08 -10.63 87.31
C LYS A 224 -81.26 -9.34 87.35
N SER A 225 -81.54 -8.42 88.27
CA SER A 225 -80.75 -7.21 88.50
C SER A 225 -79.35 -7.55 89.01
N THR A 226 -79.21 -8.51 89.91
CA THR A 226 -77.91 -9.01 90.39
C THR A 226 -77.13 -9.71 89.28
N TRP A 227 -77.80 -10.48 88.41
CA TRP A 227 -77.17 -11.09 87.23
C TRP A 227 -76.71 -10.03 86.21
N ILE A 228 -77.50 -8.98 85.97
CA ILE A 228 -77.13 -7.84 85.10
C ILE A 228 -75.93 -7.09 85.70
N ASN A 229 -75.92 -6.82 87.01
CA ASN A 229 -74.82 -6.14 87.68
C ASN A 229 -73.53 -6.98 87.69
N ASN A 230 -73.62 -8.30 87.88
CA ASN A 230 -72.47 -9.21 87.75
C ASN A 230 -71.95 -9.30 86.31
N THR A 231 -72.84 -9.25 85.32
CA THR A 231 -72.47 -9.24 83.89
C THR A 231 -71.82 -7.90 83.51
N LEU A 232 -72.30 -6.78 84.04
CA LEU A 232 -71.65 -5.47 83.94
C LEU A 232 -70.30 -5.44 84.64
N GLY A 233 -70.15 -6.13 85.78
CA GLY A 233 -68.85 -6.35 86.43
C GLY A 233 -67.85 -7.13 85.57
N MET A 234 -68.29 -8.12 84.80
CA MET A 234 -67.44 -8.81 83.80
C MET A 234 -67.04 -7.92 82.61
N PHE A 235 -67.89 -6.95 82.23
CA PHE A 235 -67.53 -5.95 81.22
C PHE A 235 -66.48 -4.93 81.71
N GLY A 236 -66.27 -4.81 83.03
CA GLY A 236 -65.20 -4.01 83.62
C GLY A 236 -63.76 -4.48 83.31
N LEU A 237 -63.60 -5.70 82.78
CA LEU A 237 -62.31 -6.19 82.25
C LEU A 237 -62.01 -5.71 80.80
N SER A 238 -62.93 -4.97 80.18
CA SER A 238 -62.85 -4.50 78.78
C SER A 238 -62.06 -3.18 78.61
N ASP A 239 -62.07 -2.30 79.61
CA ASP A 239 -61.47 -0.96 79.46
C ASP A 239 -59.93 -0.98 79.37
N ASN A 240 -59.27 -1.89 80.09
CA ASN A 240 -57.82 -2.04 79.99
C ASN A 240 -57.38 -2.58 78.62
N LYS A 241 -58.12 -3.55 78.07
CA LYS A 241 -57.85 -4.10 76.73
C LYS A 241 -58.12 -3.06 75.64
N LEU A 242 -59.16 -2.24 75.82
CA LEU A 242 -59.48 -1.13 74.94
C LEU A 242 -58.41 -0.04 74.98
N HIS A 243 -57.88 0.27 76.16
CA HIS A 243 -56.79 1.24 76.32
C HIS A 243 -55.46 0.73 75.71
N GLU A 244 -55.17 -0.57 75.87
CA GLU A 244 -54.02 -1.25 75.24
C GLU A 244 -54.13 -1.23 73.71
N LEU A 245 -55.30 -1.57 73.15
CA LEU A 245 -55.56 -1.52 71.71
C LEU A 245 -55.51 -0.10 71.15
N LYS A 246 -56.00 0.91 71.88
CA LYS A 246 -55.87 2.33 71.48
C LYS A 246 -54.40 2.75 71.45
N SER A 247 -53.61 2.35 72.44
CA SER A 247 -52.16 2.62 72.48
C SER A 247 -51.43 1.95 71.30
N GLN A 248 -51.70 0.67 71.03
CA GLN A 248 -51.13 -0.05 69.88
C GLN A 248 -51.52 0.60 68.54
N ASN A 249 -52.77 1.05 68.40
CA ASN A 249 -53.23 1.74 67.19
C ASN A 249 -52.54 3.10 67.00
N GLN A 250 -52.27 3.83 68.09
CA GLN A 250 -51.47 5.06 68.02
C GLN A 250 -50.03 4.79 67.57
N VAL A 251 -49.40 3.72 68.05
CA VAL A 251 -48.05 3.30 67.61
C VAL A 251 -48.06 2.92 66.12
N LEU A 252 -49.02 2.12 65.68
CA LEU A 252 -49.17 1.75 64.27
C LEU A 252 -49.42 2.96 63.37
N LYS A 253 -50.20 3.95 63.82
CA LYS A 253 -50.38 5.21 63.08
C LYS A 253 -49.08 5.97 62.91
N LYS A 254 -48.26 6.06 63.96
CA LYS A 254 -46.94 6.70 63.89
C LYS A 254 -46.02 5.98 62.91
N GLN A 255 -45.94 4.65 62.99
CA GLN A 255 -45.15 3.84 62.06
C GLN A 255 -45.62 3.98 60.62
N ASN A 256 -46.94 4.06 60.39
CA ASN A 256 -47.49 4.23 59.05
C ASN A 256 -47.16 5.62 58.47
N HIS A 257 -47.22 6.68 59.29
CA HIS A 257 -46.77 8.01 58.87
C HIS A 257 -45.27 8.04 58.54
N GLU A 258 -44.44 7.33 59.31
CA GLU A 258 -43.01 7.24 59.07
C GLU A 258 -42.69 6.51 57.75
N LEU A 259 -43.38 5.39 57.49
CA LEU A 259 -43.29 4.66 56.21
C LEU A 259 -43.78 5.49 55.02
N GLN A 260 -44.86 6.27 55.17
CA GLN A 260 -45.31 7.21 54.15
C GLN A 260 -44.25 8.27 53.85
N SER A 261 -43.62 8.82 54.87
CA SER A 261 -42.53 9.79 54.71
C SER A 261 -41.33 9.19 53.97
N GLN A 262 -40.92 7.97 54.35
CA GLN A 262 -39.83 7.25 53.66
C GLN A 262 -40.19 6.94 52.20
N THR A 263 -41.44 6.58 51.93
CA THR A 263 -41.92 6.31 50.56
C THR A 263 -41.86 7.57 49.69
N HIS A 264 -42.27 8.73 50.22
CA HIS A 264 -42.15 10.00 49.50
C HIS A 264 -40.69 10.39 49.26
N GLN A 265 -39.80 10.16 50.22
CA GLN A 265 -38.37 10.42 50.04
C GLN A 265 -37.77 9.54 48.94
N LEU A 266 -38.08 8.24 48.91
CA LEU A 266 -37.65 7.32 47.86
C LEU A 266 -38.22 7.68 46.49
N GLN A 267 -39.48 8.11 46.41
CA GLN A 267 -40.09 8.60 45.18
C GLN A 267 -39.35 9.83 44.63
N SER A 268 -39.03 10.79 45.50
CA SER A 268 -38.25 11.97 45.11
C SER A 268 -36.85 11.60 44.62
N GLN A 269 -36.17 10.66 45.29
CA GLN A 269 -34.85 10.18 44.86
C GLN A 269 -34.92 9.46 43.51
N ASN A 270 -35.95 8.64 43.28
CA ASN A 270 -36.15 7.97 41.99
C ASN A 270 -36.38 8.96 40.85
N GLN A 271 -37.16 10.03 41.07
CA GLN A 271 -37.35 11.07 40.07
C GLN A 271 -36.05 11.81 39.74
N GLN A 272 -35.20 12.07 40.75
CA GLN A 272 -33.88 12.66 40.55
C GLN A 272 -32.95 11.74 39.74
N LEU A 273 -32.91 10.44 40.07
CA LEU A 273 -32.12 9.46 39.34
C LEU A 273 -32.59 9.31 37.88
N GLN A 274 -33.90 9.29 37.64
CA GLN A 274 -34.47 9.26 36.29
C GLN A 274 -34.05 10.48 35.47
N SER A 275 -34.04 11.67 36.09
CA SER A 275 -33.61 12.90 35.43
C SER A 275 -32.11 12.85 35.07
N GLN A 276 -31.27 12.31 35.97
CA GLN A 276 -29.84 12.13 35.71
C GLN A 276 -29.57 11.12 34.60
N ILE A 277 -30.31 10.00 34.58
CA ILE A 277 -30.22 8.98 33.52
C ILE A 277 -30.55 9.61 32.17
N HIS A 278 -31.63 10.40 32.10
CA HIS A 278 -32.02 11.07 30.86
C HIS A 278 -30.95 12.06 30.36
N GLN A 279 -30.32 12.82 31.26
CA GLN A 279 -29.23 13.72 30.91
C GLN A 279 -28.00 12.97 30.37
N LEU A 280 -27.63 11.85 31.00
CA LEU A 280 -26.52 11.00 30.54
C LEU A 280 -26.81 10.38 29.17
N GLN A 281 -28.05 9.95 28.92
CA GLN A 281 -28.47 9.44 27.61
C GLN A 281 -28.33 10.51 26.52
N LEU A 282 -28.77 11.74 26.79
CA LEU A 282 -28.64 12.85 25.84
C LEU A 282 -27.17 13.15 25.53
N GLN A 283 -26.31 13.18 26.56
CA GLN A 283 -24.87 13.36 26.36
C GLN A 283 -24.28 12.23 25.52
N ASN A 284 -24.63 10.97 25.81
CA ASN A 284 -24.11 9.83 25.07
C ASN A 284 -24.48 9.89 23.57
N HIS A 285 -25.71 10.30 23.25
CA HIS A 285 -26.11 10.54 21.86
C HIS A 285 -25.30 11.67 21.18
N GLN A 286 -24.97 12.74 21.90
CA GLN A 286 -24.11 13.80 21.37
C GLN A 286 -22.69 13.28 21.08
N TRP A 287 -22.11 12.49 21.99
CA TRP A 287 -20.78 11.89 21.81
C TRP A 287 -20.76 10.89 20.64
N GLN A 288 -21.81 10.08 20.48
CA GLN A 288 -21.98 9.18 19.33
C GLN A 288 -21.97 9.96 18.01
N SER A 289 -22.79 11.01 17.91
CA SER A 289 -22.85 11.84 16.70
C SER A 289 -21.50 12.50 16.37
N GLN A 290 -20.76 12.95 17.38
CA GLN A 290 -19.40 13.51 17.18
C GLN A 290 -18.41 12.45 16.69
N ASN A 291 -18.47 11.23 17.23
CA ASN A 291 -17.65 10.12 16.77
C ASN A 291 -17.92 9.77 15.30
N ASP A 292 -19.20 9.73 14.89
CA ASP A 292 -19.56 9.46 13.50
C ASP A 292 -19.02 10.52 12.52
N ILE A 293 -18.99 11.79 12.96
CA ILE A 293 -18.40 12.88 12.17
C ILE A 293 -16.88 12.71 12.08
N LEU A 294 -16.21 12.36 13.18
CA LEU A 294 -14.76 12.16 13.20
C LEU A 294 -14.34 10.93 12.36
N GLN A 295 -15.10 9.85 12.41
CA GLN A 295 -14.88 8.67 11.58
C GLN A 295 -14.98 8.99 10.09
N ARG A 296 -16.01 9.74 9.67
CA ARG A 296 -16.13 10.19 8.27
C ARG A 296 -14.95 11.05 7.84
N LYS A 297 -14.52 12.00 8.67
CA LYS A 297 -13.34 12.83 8.38
C LYS A 297 -12.06 12.00 8.28
N LEU A 298 -11.89 10.99 9.13
CA LEU A 298 -10.75 10.08 9.06
C LEU A 298 -10.73 9.30 7.75
N GLU A 299 -11.88 8.82 7.29
CA GLU A 299 -11.98 8.09 6.02
C GLU A 299 -11.70 8.99 4.82
N GLU A 300 -12.23 10.21 4.80
CA GLU A 300 -11.90 11.22 3.77
C GLU A 300 -10.40 11.51 3.72
N ARG A 301 -9.75 11.67 4.87
CA ARG A 301 -8.30 11.90 4.95
C ARG A 301 -7.50 10.69 4.49
N ARG A 302 -7.93 9.46 4.83
CA ARG A 302 -7.30 8.22 4.34
C ARG A 302 -7.38 8.12 2.82
N GLN A 303 -8.52 8.47 2.24
CA GLN A 303 -8.69 8.46 0.79
C GLN A 303 -7.77 9.50 0.11
N GLN A 304 -7.68 10.72 0.66
CA GLN A 304 -6.75 11.74 0.17
C GLN A 304 -5.28 11.27 0.24
N ILE A 305 -4.89 10.58 1.32
CA ILE A 305 -3.53 10.03 1.45
C ILE A 305 -3.26 8.98 0.36
N LYS A 306 -4.21 8.07 0.10
CA LYS A 306 -4.06 7.06 -0.97
C LYS A 306 -3.88 7.71 -2.34
N GLU A 307 -4.66 8.74 -2.64
CA GLU A 307 -4.55 9.48 -3.91
C GLU A 307 -3.19 10.19 -4.05
N LEU A 308 -2.71 10.83 -2.98
CA LEU A 308 -1.40 11.47 -2.96
C LEU A 308 -0.25 10.47 -3.12
N ILE A 309 -0.34 9.29 -2.49
CA ILE A 309 0.65 8.22 -2.66
C ILE A 309 0.71 7.79 -4.12
N LYS A 310 -0.44 7.49 -4.72
CA LYS A 310 -0.52 7.10 -6.14
C LYS A 310 0.07 8.17 -7.07
N SER A 311 -0.29 9.44 -6.84
CA SER A 311 0.26 10.55 -7.62
C SER A 311 1.77 10.67 -7.48
N ASN A 312 2.32 10.46 -6.27
CA ASN A 312 3.76 10.46 -6.04
C ASN A 312 4.47 9.30 -6.75
N GLU A 313 3.87 8.11 -6.78
CA GLU A 313 4.40 6.97 -7.52
C GLU A 313 4.43 7.23 -9.02
N ASP A 314 3.36 7.81 -9.57
CA ASP A 314 3.29 8.21 -10.97
C ASP A 314 4.35 9.28 -11.31
N PHE A 315 4.50 10.31 -10.47
CA PHE A 315 5.57 11.31 -10.66
C PHE A 315 6.97 10.71 -10.54
N LYS A 316 7.18 9.74 -9.65
CA LYS A 316 8.46 9.05 -9.52
C LYS A 316 8.77 8.24 -10.78
N ARG A 317 7.77 7.55 -11.34
CA ARG A 317 7.89 6.81 -12.62
C ARG A 317 8.26 7.75 -13.75
N GLU A 318 7.53 8.85 -13.90
CA GLU A 318 7.78 9.86 -14.93
C GLU A 318 9.18 10.48 -14.77
N THR A 319 9.60 10.79 -13.55
CA THR A 319 10.94 11.29 -13.25
C THR A 319 12.02 10.28 -13.64
N THR A 320 11.82 8.99 -13.35
CA THR A 320 12.77 7.95 -13.77
C THR A 320 12.83 7.81 -15.29
N GLU A 321 11.70 7.89 -15.99
CA GLU A 321 11.66 7.85 -17.45
C GLU A 321 12.40 9.05 -18.06
N TYR A 322 12.20 10.27 -17.54
CA TYR A 322 12.96 11.43 -17.99
C TYR A 322 14.46 11.33 -17.67
N GLN A 323 14.82 10.80 -16.50
CA GLN A 323 16.23 10.59 -16.15
C GLN A 323 16.89 9.55 -17.07
N LEU A 324 16.18 8.47 -17.41
CA LEU A 324 16.64 7.48 -18.37
C LEU A 324 16.79 8.08 -19.76
N ALA A 325 15.76 8.75 -20.28
CA ALA A 325 15.80 9.39 -21.59
C ALA A 325 16.88 10.48 -21.68
N LEU A 326 17.07 11.27 -20.62
CA LEU A 326 18.15 12.25 -20.51
C LEU A 326 19.52 11.56 -20.44
N GLY A 327 19.62 10.47 -19.68
CA GLY A 327 20.81 9.62 -19.62
C GLY A 327 21.18 9.11 -21.00
N ASP A 328 20.24 8.50 -21.72
CA ASP A 328 20.45 8.00 -23.07
C ASP A 328 20.84 9.10 -24.05
N ALA A 329 20.21 10.27 -23.95
CA ALA A 329 20.51 11.44 -24.79
C ALA A 329 21.89 12.07 -24.50
N THR A 330 22.39 11.99 -23.26
CA THR A 330 23.61 12.69 -22.83
C THR A 330 24.81 11.79 -22.52
N ASN A 331 24.62 10.47 -22.42
CA ASN A 331 25.69 9.52 -22.09
C ASN A 331 26.56 9.18 -23.29
N PHE A 332 27.85 9.49 -23.24
CA PHE A 332 28.80 9.17 -24.32
C PHE A 332 29.39 7.75 -24.25
N HIS A 333 29.02 6.99 -23.21
CA HIS A 333 29.52 5.63 -23.00
C HIS A 333 28.89 4.67 -24.01
N LEU A 334 29.75 4.03 -24.79
CA LEU A 334 29.38 2.95 -25.70
C LEU A 334 29.13 1.69 -24.86
N GLY A 335 28.10 0.92 -25.17
CA GLY A 335 27.79 -0.31 -24.43
C GLY A 335 28.97 -1.30 -24.46
N SER A 336 29.11 -2.16 -23.45
CA SER A 336 30.18 -3.16 -23.40
C SER A 336 30.14 -4.18 -24.56
N GLN A 337 28.99 -4.29 -25.23
CA GLN A 337 28.76 -5.11 -26.42
C GLN A 337 28.89 -4.31 -27.74
N ASP A 338 29.06 -2.99 -27.68
CA ASP A 338 29.24 -2.14 -28.86
C ASP A 338 30.62 -2.42 -29.48
N TYR A 339 30.65 -2.77 -30.76
CA TYR A 339 31.88 -3.03 -31.49
C TYR A 339 32.85 -1.82 -31.48
N ASN A 340 32.33 -0.61 -31.26
CA ASN A 340 33.11 0.63 -31.21
C ASN A 340 33.61 0.99 -29.81
N ASN A 341 33.32 0.19 -28.78
CA ASN A 341 33.86 0.45 -27.44
C ASN A 341 35.40 0.39 -27.42
N ALA A 342 36.02 1.12 -26.49
CA ALA A 342 37.48 1.28 -26.42
C ALA A 342 38.22 -0.07 -26.26
N GLY A 343 37.62 -1.04 -25.58
CA GLY A 343 38.22 -2.36 -25.38
C GLY A 343 38.27 -3.18 -26.67
N GLN A 344 37.19 -3.18 -27.46
CA GLN A 344 37.16 -3.84 -28.76
C GLN A 344 38.04 -3.12 -29.78
N LEU A 345 38.01 -1.77 -29.79
CA LEU A 345 38.92 -0.98 -30.61
C LEU A 345 40.39 -1.31 -30.33
N SER A 346 40.79 -1.42 -29.06
CA SER A 346 42.16 -1.81 -28.69
C SER A 346 42.53 -3.19 -29.27
N LYS A 347 41.64 -4.19 -29.18
CA LYS A 347 41.86 -5.53 -29.78
C LYS A 347 41.99 -5.49 -31.29
N ASP A 348 41.15 -4.70 -31.96
CA ASP A 348 41.19 -4.60 -33.42
C ASP A 348 42.45 -3.85 -33.90
N ILE A 349 42.94 -2.85 -33.13
CA ILE A 349 44.24 -2.22 -33.37
C ILE A 349 45.38 -3.24 -33.22
N HIS A 350 45.36 -4.07 -32.17
CA HIS A 350 46.34 -5.17 -32.02
C HIS A 350 46.30 -6.11 -33.22
N THR A 351 45.11 -6.50 -33.66
CA THR A 351 44.93 -7.39 -34.83
C THR A 351 45.49 -6.75 -36.11
N LEU A 352 45.23 -5.46 -36.33
CA LEU A 352 45.78 -4.72 -37.46
C LEU A 352 47.30 -4.68 -37.42
N HIS A 353 47.89 -4.35 -36.27
CA HIS A 353 49.35 -4.35 -36.09
C HIS A 353 49.95 -5.74 -36.36
N ASP A 354 49.38 -6.80 -35.77
CA ASP A 354 49.85 -8.17 -35.99
C ASP A 354 49.77 -8.59 -37.46
N ASN A 355 48.72 -8.16 -38.16
CA ASN A 355 48.55 -8.42 -39.59
C ASN A 355 49.61 -7.65 -40.41
N LEU A 356 49.86 -6.39 -40.09
CA LEU A 356 50.92 -5.59 -40.72
C LEU A 356 52.30 -6.18 -40.49
N GLU A 357 52.62 -6.59 -39.26
CA GLU A 357 53.91 -7.22 -38.91
C GLU A 357 54.10 -8.53 -39.69
N LYS A 358 53.06 -9.37 -39.77
CA LYS A 358 53.08 -10.61 -40.56
C LYS A 358 53.27 -10.33 -42.05
N PHE A 359 52.55 -9.32 -42.58
CA PHE A 359 52.59 -8.97 -43.99
C PHE A 359 53.94 -8.37 -44.40
N CYS A 360 54.51 -7.47 -43.58
CA CYS A 360 55.77 -6.78 -43.84
C CYS A 360 56.99 -7.62 -43.44
N GLY A 361 56.80 -8.67 -42.63
CA GLY A 361 57.85 -9.52 -42.10
C GLY A 361 58.67 -10.26 -43.15
N LEU A 362 60.00 -10.24 -42.98
CA LEU A 362 61.00 -10.85 -43.87
C LEU A 362 61.48 -12.23 -43.36
N LYS A 363 60.54 -13.06 -42.87
CA LYS A 363 60.77 -14.40 -42.30
C LYS A 363 61.21 -15.43 -43.37
N LYS A 364 61.53 -16.67 -42.97
CA LYS A 364 61.99 -17.76 -43.88
C LYS A 364 61.07 -17.90 -45.09
N GLY A 365 61.61 -18.06 -46.31
CA GLY A 365 60.82 -18.17 -47.56
C GLY A 365 60.60 -16.86 -48.32
N VAL A 366 61.12 -15.74 -47.81
CA VAL A 366 61.11 -14.43 -48.48
C VAL A 366 62.52 -14.06 -48.89
N ASP A 367 62.71 -13.81 -50.19
CA ASP A 367 63.98 -13.32 -50.74
C ASP A 367 63.96 -11.79 -50.80
N VAL A 368 64.92 -11.15 -50.15
CA VAL A 368 65.03 -9.69 -50.06
C VAL A 368 65.88 -9.14 -51.19
N LYS A 369 65.40 -8.10 -51.87
CA LYS A 369 66.11 -7.41 -52.96
C LYS A 369 67.04 -6.36 -52.38
N GLU A 370 68.30 -6.74 -52.16
CA GLU A 370 69.28 -5.97 -51.38
C GLU A 370 69.53 -4.54 -51.89
N MET A 371 69.56 -4.30 -53.20
CA MET A 371 69.81 -2.95 -53.75
C MET A 371 68.66 -1.99 -53.46
N GLU A 372 67.42 -2.42 -53.75
CA GLU A 372 66.21 -1.63 -53.52
C GLU A 372 66.04 -1.27 -52.03
N VAL A 373 66.33 -2.23 -51.14
CA VAL A 373 66.25 -2.02 -49.70
C VAL A 373 67.27 -0.99 -49.22
N LYS A 374 68.49 -0.98 -49.75
CA LYS A 374 69.51 0.02 -49.37
C LYS A 374 69.06 1.43 -49.74
N ASP A 375 68.57 1.62 -50.97
CA ASP A 375 68.03 2.91 -51.40
C ASP A 375 66.84 3.34 -50.54
N PHE A 376 65.96 2.41 -50.19
CA PHE A 376 64.84 2.68 -49.28
C PHE A 376 65.31 3.13 -47.89
N LEU A 377 66.29 2.45 -47.29
CA LEU A 377 66.81 2.79 -45.96
C LEU A 377 67.46 4.18 -45.93
N GLU A 378 68.20 4.52 -46.98
CA GLU A 378 68.85 5.83 -47.11
C GLU A 378 67.81 6.97 -47.10
N ARG A 379 66.64 6.78 -47.71
CA ARG A 379 65.53 7.76 -47.69
C ARG A 379 64.99 8.03 -46.28
N PHE A 380 65.12 7.07 -45.37
CA PHE A 380 64.73 7.23 -43.96
C PHE A 380 65.92 7.60 -43.06
N GLY A 381 67.09 7.94 -43.61
CA GLY A 381 68.27 8.29 -42.81
C GLY A 381 68.90 7.11 -42.07
N HIS A 382 68.73 5.89 -42.59
CA HIS A 382 69.31 4.67 -42.04
C HIS A 382 70.37 4.10 -42.99
N SER A 383 71.47 3.59 -42.42
CA SER A 383 72.49 2.87 -43.17
C SER A 383 72.77 1.55 -42.48
N ILE A 384 72.73 0.45 -43.24
CA ILE A 384 73.06 -0.88 -42.72
C ILE A 384 74.54 -1.16 -42.96
N ALA A 385 75.31 -1.23 -41.88
CA ALA A 385 76.66 -1.79 -41.90
C ALA A 385 76.60 -3.33 -41.85
N GLY A 386 76.72 -4.00 -42.99
CA GLY A 386 76.89 -5.46 -43.08
C GLY A 386 75.76 -6.22 -43.80
N ASN A 387 75.64 -7.52 -43.52
CA ASN A 387 74.72 -8.41 -44.24
C ASN A 387 73.25 -8.13 -43.87
N ILE A 388 72.45 -7.73 -44.86
CA ILE A 388 70.99 -7.49 -44.74
C ILE A 388 70.24 -8.71 -44.20
N ARG A 389 70.79 -9.92 -44.38
CA ARG A 389 70.19 -11.18 -43.94
C ARG A 389 70.33 -11.46 -42.44
N LYS A 390 71.08 -10.64 -41.67
CA LYS A 390 71.15 -10.73 -40.20
C LYS A 390 69.78 -10.38 -39.59
N GLY A 391 69.43 -11.04 -38.48
CA GLY A 391 68.12 -10.92 -37.83
C GLY A 391 67.71 -9.47 -37.52
N ASN A 392 68.59 -8.69 -36.90
CA ASN A 392 68.29 -7.31 -36.48
C ASN A 392 68.03 -6.38 -37.68
N ASN A 393 68.77 -6.55 -38.78
CA ASN A 393 68.58 -5.77 -40.01
C ASN A 393 67.22 -6.06 -40.66
N LYS A 394 66.78 -7.33 -40.65
CA LYS A 394 65.46 -7.71 -41.17
C LYS A 394 64.31 -7.10 -40.35
N ILE A 395 64.47 -7.01 -39.03
CA ILE A 395 63.48 -6.38 -38.14
C ILE A 395 63.37 -4.89 -38.46
N LEU A 396 64.50 -4.19 -38.60
CA LEU A 396 64.54 -2.77 -38.99
C LEU A 396 63.83 -2.52 -40.32
N ILE A 397 64.16 -3.32 -41.35
CA ILE A 397 63.53 -3.16 -42.68
C ILE A 397 62.03 -3.45 -42.61
N ALA A 398 61.61 -4.50 -41.90
CA ALA A 398 60.20 -4.82 -41.74
C ALA A 398 59.41 -3.69 -41.04
N ALA A 399 59.98 -3.09 -40.00
CA ALA A 399 59.38 -1.96 -39.29
C ALA A 399 59.23 -0.71 -40.17
N LEU A 400 60.22 -0.40 -41.02
CA LEU A 400 60.13 0.72 -41.97
C LEU A 400 59.11 0.46 -43.08
N LEU A 401 59.03 -0.78 -43.58
CA LEU A 401 58.00 -1.18 -44.53
C LEU A 401 56.61 -1.07 -43.92
N GLU A 402 56.44 -1.51 -42.67
CA GLU A 402 55.19 -1.38 -41.92
C GLU A 402 54.75 0.08 -41.81
N ARG A 403 55.63 0.96 -41.32
CA ARG A 403 55.34 2.41 -41.25
C ARG A 403 54.93 2.96 -42.60
N HIS A 404 55.69 2.66 -43.66
CA HIS A 404 55.40 3.20 -45.00
C HIS A 404 54.08 2.68 -45.59
N VAL A 405 53.77 1.40 -45.39
CA VAL A 405 52.50 0.82 -45.85
C VAL A 405 51.33 1.49 -45.14
N LEU A 406 51.41 1.68 -43.82
CA LEU A 406 50.32 2.30 -43.06
C LEU A 406 50.21 3.81 -43.32
N GLU A 407 51.29 4.56 -43.12
CA GLU A 407 51.31 6.03 -43.15
C GLU A 407 51.17 6.58 -44.58
N GLU A 408 52.04 6.15 -45.50
CA GLU A 408 52.13 6.73 -46.84
C GLU A 408 51.19 6.07 -47.85
N LEU A 409 50.99 4.75 -47.79
CA LEU A 409 50.15 4.07 -48.78
C LEU A 409 48.68 4.02 -48.39
N ILE A 410 48.35 3.83 -47.11
CA ILE A 410 46.95 3.76 -46.67
C ILE A 410 46.47 5.13 -46.19
N ILE A 411 47.00 5.63 -45.07
CA ILE A 411 46.48 6.83 -44.40
C ILE A 411 46.52 8.02 -45.34
N LYS A 412 47.68 8.33 -45.93
CA LYS A 412 47.81 9.50 -46.81
C LYS A 412 46.92 9.41 -48.04
N LYS A 413 46.90 8.28 -48.75
CA LYS A 413 46.06 8.12 -49.96
C LYS A 413 44.56 8.16 -49.67
N VAL A 414 44.13 7.62 -48.53
CA VAL A 414 42.73 7.71 -48.12
C VAL A 414 42.40 9.15 -47.71
N GLY A 415 43.32 9.85 -47.05
CA GLY A 415 43.21 11.30 -46.80
C GLY A 415 43.05 12.10 -48.09
N GLU A 416 43.93 11.90 -49.07
CA GLU A 416 43.86 12.50 -50.39
C GLU A 416 42.52 12.21 -51.10
N TYR A 417 41.95 11.01 -50.90
CA TYR A 417 40.64 10.65 -51.43
C TYR A 417 39.51 11.48 -50.79
N PHE A 418 39.55 11.73 -49.47
CA PHE A 418 38.60 12.63 -48.81
C PHE A 418 38.80 14.10 -49.24
N ASP A 419 40.03 14.54 -49.47
CA ASP A 419 40.37 15.91 -49.87
C ASP A 419 39.99 16.20 -51.35
N ALA A 420 40.19 15.24 -52.26
CA ALA A 420 40.04 15.44 -53.71
C ALA A 420 38.60 15.74 -54.15
N GLN A 421 37.59 15.26 -53.41
CA GLN A 421 36.18 15.45 -53.76
C GLN A 421 35.51 16.67 -53.13
N GLU A 422 36.17 17.36 -52.18
CA GLU A 422 35.69 18.65 -51.67
C GLU A 422 35.64 19.72 -52.79
N ASN A 423 36.49 19.55 -53.82
CA ASN A 423 36.61 20.45 -54.97
C ASN A 423 35.65 20.16 -56.15
N ASN A 424 34.88 19.07 -56.11
CA ASN A 424 34.07 18.57 -57.25
C ASN A 424 32.55 18.50 -56.98
N ILE A 425 32.05 19.17 -55.93
CA ILE A 425 30.66 19.05 -55.44
C ILE A 425 29.59 19.55 -56.45
N ASN A 426 29.97 20.13 -57.60
CA ASN A 426 29.04 20.81 -58.53
C ASN A 426 28.71 20.06 -59.83
N SER A 427 29.18 18.83 -60.08
CA SER A 427 28.80 18.09 -61.29
C SER A 427 27.78 16.99 -61.00
N GLU A 428 26.53 17.24 -61.39
CA GLU A 428 25.51 16.20 -61.60
C GLU A 428 25.96 15.27 -62.73
N GLN A 429 26.70 14.20 -62.42
CA GLN A 429 26.98 13.13 -63.38
C GLN A 429 26.78 11.74 -62.75
N ASP A 430 26.06 10.91 -63.50
CA ASP A 430 25.73 9.48 -63.40
C ASP A 430 25.59 8.81 -62.01
N ASP A 431 24.46 8.11 -61.82
CA ASP A 431 24.09 7.30 -60.64
C ASP A 431 25.15 6.26 -60.21
N LYS A 432 26.10 5.91 -61.09
CA LYS A 432 27.21 4.97 -60.79
C LYS A 432 28.39 5.61 -60.05
N GLU A 433 28.69 6.89 -60.25
CA GLU A 433 29.71 7.62 -59.49
C GLU A 433 29.18 8.06 -58.12
N GLN A 434 27.85 8.22 -57.99
CA GLN A 434 27.22 8.66 -56.74
C GLN A 434 27.39 7.68 -55.58
N GLN A 435 27.45 6.36 -55.85
CA GLN A 435 27.66 5.32 -54.83
C GLN A 435 29.12 5.24 -54.36
N GLN A 436 30.08 5.63 -55.20
CA GLN A 436 31.52 5.52 -54.91
C GLN A 436 32.07 6.67 -54.05
N SER A 437 31.21 7.56 -53.55
CA SER A 437 31.56 8.75 -52.75
C SER A 437 30.64 8.94 -51.54
N LEU A 438 29.85 7.93 -51.17
CA LEU A 438 28.87 8.04 -50.08
C LEU A 438 29.53 8.37 -48.75
N GLU A 439 30.67 7.75 -48.45
CA GLU A 439 31.46 8.00 -47.26
C GLU A 439 31.86 9.48 -47.15
N ILE A 440 32.34 10.07 -48.25
CA ILE A 440 32.73 11.49 -48.31
C ILE A 440 31.50 12.38 -48.08
N LYS A 441 30.39 12.11 -48.79
CA LYS A 441 29.15 12.89 -48.65
C LYS A 441 28.62 12.86 -47.22
N ILE A 442 28.63 11.68 -46.58
CA ILE A 442 28.20 11.51 -45.19
C ILE A 442 29.12 12.26 -44.24
N VAL A 443 30.44 12.13 -44.39
CA VAL A 443 31.42 12.84 -43.56
C VAL A 443 31.24 14.36 -43.68
N ASN A 444 31.21 14.90 -44.90
CA ASN A 444 31.08 16.34 -45.14
C ASN A 444 29.76 16.90 -44.58
N ALA A 445 28.63 16.21 -44.81
CA ALA A 445 27.34 16.62 -44.27
C ALA A 445 27.35 16.61 -42.73
N THR A 446 28.00 15.62 -42.13
CA THR A 446 28.11 15.48 -40.67
C THR A 446 28.95 16.59 -40.07
N GLU A 447 30.10 16.91 -40.66
CA GLU A 447 30.96 18.00 -40.19
C GLU A 447 30.27 19.37 -40.28
N GLN A 448 29.56 19.63 -41.38
CA GLN A 448 28.75 20.83 -41.53
C GLN A 448 27.65 20.90 -40.46
N LEU A 449 26.94 19.80 -40.21
CA LEU A 449 25.89 19.75 -39.21
C LEU A 449 26.45 19.95 -37.78
N ILE A 450 27.56 19.32 -37.43
CA ILE A 450 28.26 19.52 -36.14
C ILE A 450 28.63 21.00 -35.96
N LYS A 451 29.15 21.66 -36.99
CA LYS A 451 29.49 23.10 -36.94
C LYS A 451 28.27 23.98 -36.68
N LEU A 452 27.13 23.66 -37.30
CA LEU A 452 25.87 24.35 -37.07
C LEU A 452 25.34 24.11 -35.64
N LEU A 453 25.38 22.87 -35.16
CA LEU A 453 24.96 22.50 -33.80
C LEU A 453 25.80 23.19 -32.73
N ASN A 454 27.13 23.20 -32.89
CA ASN A 454 28.03 23.93 -32.01
C ASN A 454 27.76 25.44 -32.02
N SER A 455 27.43 26.01 -33.19
CA SER A 455 27.06 27.42 -33.32
C SER A 455 25.75 27.74 -32.59
N ILE A 456 24.75 26.86 -32.69
CA ILE A 456 23.49 27.02 -31.93
C ILE A 456 23.75 26.94 -30.43
N SER A 457 24.51 25.93 -29.99
CA SER A 457 24.84 25.65 -28.58
C SER A 457 25.61 26.78 -27.90
N THR A 458 26.43 27.53 -28.67
CA THR A 458 27.27 28.63 -28.13
C THR A 458 26.68 30.01 -28.31
N LYS A 459 25.92 30.27 -29.38
CA LYS A 459 25.44 31.62 -29.74
C LYS A 459 23.99 31.91 -29.31
N ARG A 460 23.20 30.89 -28.97
CA ARG A 460 21.80 31.07 -28.54
C ARG A 460 21.67 30.84 -27.05
N ALA A 461 20.73 31.55 -26.43
CA ALA A 461 20.40 31.35 -25.02
C ALA A 461 19.77 29.96 -24.82
N GLY A 462 20.32 29.19 -23.88
CA GLY A 462 19.92 27.83 -23.55
C GLY A 462 20.99 27.19 -22.69
N THR A 463 20.61 26.48 -21.63
CA THR A 463 21.54 25.82 -20.70
C THR A 463 21.36 24.31 -20.66
N ASP A 464 20.59 23.74 -21.59
CA ASP A 464 20.34 22.31 -21.61
C ASP A 464 21.61 21.52 -21.94
N LYS A 465 21.82 20.43 -21.21
CA LYS A 465 22.97 19.53 -21.40
C LYS A 465 22.90 18.81 -22.75
N ILE A 466 21.71 18.69 -23.34
CA ILE A 466 21.44 17.97 -24.59
C ILE A 466 22.12 18.70 -25.76
N SER A 467 21.94 20.02 -25.89
CA SER A 467 22.54 20.83 -26.95
C SER A 467 24.08 20.83 -26.92
N LYS A 468 24.69 20.52 -25.77
CA LYS A 468 26.15 20.31 -25.66
C LYS A 468 26.57 18.90 -26.04
N ALA A 469 25.73 17.90 -25.76
CA ALA A 469 26.00 16.49 -26.03
C ALA A 469 25.71 16.07 -27.48
N VAL A 470 24.78 16.75 -28.16
CA VAL A 470 24.25 16.34 -29.47
C VAL A 470 25.32 16.23 -30.55
N SER A 471 26.27 17.17 -30.62
CA SER A 471 27.37 17.13 -31.59
C SER A 471 28.25 15.90 -31.40
N THR A 472 28.54 15.55 -30.14
CA THR A 472 29.31 14.35 -29.80
C THR A 472 28.53 13.09 -30.16
N LYS A 473 27.26 12.98 -29.76
CA LYS A 473 26.41 11.83 -30.08
C LYS A 473 26.26 11.60 -31.58
N LEU A 474 26.01 12.67 -32.34
CA LEU A 474 25.92 12.60 -33.80
C LEU A 474 27.22 12.08 -34.41
N ARG A 475 28.37 12.60 -33.98
CA ARG A 475 29.68 12.11 -34.40
C ARG A 475 29.84 10.62 -34.10
N GLN A 476 29.56 10.20 -32.86
CA GLN A 476 29.69 8.80 -32.46
C GLN A 476 28.83 7.86 -33.31
N GLN A 477 27.56 8.22 -33.55
CA GLN A 477 26.64 7.39 -34.32
C GLN A 477 27.04 7.30 -35.80
N ILE A 478 27.33 8.43 -36.45
CA ILE A 478 27.68 8.43 -37.87
C ILE A 478 29.00 7.70 -38.11
N TYR A 479 30.04 8.01 -37.35
CA TYR A 479 31.33 7.34 -37.50
C TYR A 479 31.28 5.87 -37.03
N GLY A 480 30.37 5.50 -36.13
CA GLY A 480 30.12 4.10 -35.80
C GLY A 480 29.55 3.31 -36.99
N VAL A 481 28.54 3.88 -37.67
CA VAL A 481 27.97 3.28 -38.89
C VAL A 481 29.00 3.19 -40.01
N LEU A 482 29.80 4.24 -40.21
CA LEU A 482 30.90 4.22 -41.19
C LEU A 482 32.00 3.22 -40.80
N GLY A 483 32.27 3.04 -39.51
CA GLY A 483 33.22 2.04 -39.00
C GLY A 483 32.81 0.60 -39.34
N GLU A 484 31.50 0.32 -39.41
CA GLU A 484 30.98 -1.00 -39.79
C GLU A 484 30.81 -1.17 -41.30
N ARG A 485 30.28 -0.14 -41.98
CA ARG A 485 29.83 -0.24 -43.37
C ARG A 485 30.70 0.51 -44.37
N GLY A 486 31.42 1.54 -43.96
CA GLY A 486 32.25 2.35 -44.85
C GLY A 486 33.27 1.51 -45.61
N PHE A 487 33.36 1.75 -46.91
CA PHE A 487 34.24 1.05 -47.85
C PHE A 487 34.06 -0.49 -47.88
N SER A 488 32.90 -0.99 -47.45
CA SER A 488 32.52 -2.40 -47.64
C SER A 488 32.22 -2.70 -49.11
N ASN A 489 31.97 -3.96 -49.45
CA ASN A 489 31.54 -4.31 -50.80
C ASN A 489 30.22 -3.60 -51.15
N ILE A 490 30.13 -3.10 -52.37
CA ILE A 490 28.96 -2.43 -52.94
C ILE A 490 28.05 -3.51 -53.53
N VAL A 491 26.80 -3.58 -53.07
CA VAL A 491 25.81 -4.52 -53.59
C VAL A 491 24.99 -3.83 -54.68
N ILE A 492 25.12 -4.28 -55.93
CA ILE A 492 24.36 -3.78 -57.08
C ILE A 492 23.65 -4.96 -57.74
N ASN A 493 22.32 -4.95 -57.75
CA ASN A 493 21.50 -6.02 -58.34
C ASN A 493 21.90 -7.43 -57.85
N GLU A 494 22.07 -7.59 -56.54
CA GLU A 494 22.49 -8.84 -55.88
C GLU A 494 23.92 -9.31 -56.20
N GLU A 495 24.70 -8.55 -56.98
CA GLU A 495 26.13 -8.76 -57.17
C GLU A 495 26.94 -7.91 -56.19
N GLU A 496 27.88 -8.55 -55.48
CA GLU A 496 28.87 -7.84 -54.67
C GLU A 496 30.06 -7.37 -55.52
N LYS A 497 30.35 -6.06 -55.46
CA LYS A 497 31.51 -5.45 -56.11
C LYS A 497 32.39 -4.79 -55.07
N GLU A 498 33.69 -5.04 -55.17
CA GLU A 498 34.64 -4.44 -54.23
C GLU A 498 34.78 -2.93 -54.46
N HIS A 499 34.96 -2.18 -53.38
CA HIS A 499 35.07 -0.72 -53.44
C HIS A 499 36.34 -0.29 -54.22
N PRO A 500 36.27 0.63 -55.21
CA PRO A 500 37.40 1.00 -56.06
C PRO A 500 38.64 1.48 -55.30
N LEU A 501 38.47 2.27 -54.24
CA LEU A 501 39.57 2.70 -53.38
C LEU A 501 40.32 1.50 -52.77
N ILE A 502 39.61 0.47 -52.30
CA ILE A 502 40.20 -0.72 -51.70
C ILE A 502 41.00 -1.50 -52.75
N ILE A 503 40.44 -1.67 -53.96
CA ILE A 503 41.13 -2.31 -55.08
C ILE A 503 42.46 -1.59 -55.40
N ASN A 504 42.41 -0.26 -55.50
CA ASN A 504 43.56 0.57 -55.86
C ASN A 504 44.64 0.57 -54.77
N LEU A 505 44.24 0.59 -53.50
CA LEU A 505 45.15 0.49 -52.36
C LEU A 505 45.82 -0.88 -52.31
N ARG A 506 45.04 -1.97 -52.45
CA ARG A 506 45.58 -3.34 -52.51
C ARG A 506 46.67 -3.44 -53.59
N ALA A 507 46.35 -3.02 -54.81
CA ALA A 507 47.29 -3.08 -55.93
C ALA A 507 48.57 -2.29 -55.64
N SER A 508 48.42 -1.05 -55.15
CA SER A 508 49.55 -0.18 -54.78
C SER A 508 50.46 -0.81 -53.73
N ILE A 509 49.89 -1.42 -52.69
CA ILE A 509 50.64 -2.05 -51.59
C ILE A 509 51.37 -3.30 -52.07
N ILE A 510 50.71 -4.14 -52.87
CA ILE A 510 51.35 -5.34 -53.43
C ILE A 510 52.54 -4.96 -54.33
N ASP A 511 52.36 -3.98 -55.23
CA ASP A 511 53.43 -3.51 -56.11
C ASP A 511 54.57 -2.84 -55.35
N PHE A 512 54.26 -2.13 -54.26
CA PHE A 512 55.27 -1.61 -53.35
C PHE A 512 56.07 -2.73 -52.68
N MET A 513 55.41 -3.71 -52.08
CA MET A 513 56.09 -4.81 -51.40
C MET A 513 56.91 -5.67 -52.35
N ASN A 514 56.41 -5.92 -53.56
CA ASN A 514 57.10 -6.70 -54.58
C ASN A 514 58.37 -6.02 -55.10
N ARG A 515 58.54 -4.70 -54.91
CA ARG A 515 59.82 -4.02 -55.19
C ARG A 515 60.93 -4.43 -54.23
N TYR A 516 60.61 -4.72 -52.97
CA TYR A 516 61.62 -5.01 -51.93
C TYR A 516 61.81 -6.50 -51.64
N ARG A 517 60.82 -7.34 -51.95
CA ARG A 517 60.88 -8.78 -51.72
C ARG A 517 60.24 -9.61 -52.81
N THR A 518 60.61 -10.89 -52.84
CA THR A 518 59.96 -11.93 -53.66
C THR A 518 59.50 -13.08 -52.75
N ILE A 519 58.26 -13.53 -52.94
CA ILE A 519 57.68 -14.71 -52.29
C ILE A 519 57.65 -15.81 -53.34
N LYS A 520 58.36 -16.92 -53.09
CA LYS A 520 58.43 -18.06 -54.03
C LYS A 520 57.32 -19.09 -53.83
N ASP A 521 56.77 -19.13 -52.63
CA ASP A 521 55.75 -20.09 -52.22
C ASP A 521 54.35 -19.59 -52.62
N GLU A 522 53.61 -20.38 -53.41
CA GLU A 522 52.32 -19.97 -53.98
C GLU A 522 51.21 -19.86 -52.92
N GLU A 523 51.19 -20.75 -51.92
CA GLU A 523 50.22 -20.74 -50.83
C GLU A 523 50.40 -19.47 -49.99
N ARG A 524 51.64 -19.19 -49.59
CA ARG A 524 51.98 -17.96 -48.87
C ARG A 524 51.70 -16.70 -49.67
N LEU A 525 51.88 -16.74 -50.99
CA LEU A 525 51.54 -15.61 -51.85
C LEU A 525 50.03 -15.33 -51.84
N LEU A 526 49.20 -16.37 -51.83
CA LEU A 526 47.74 -16.24 -51.71
C LEU A 526 47.33 -15.70 -50.34
N GLU A 527 47.91 -16.23 -49.26
CA GLU A 527 47.70 -15.71 -47.89
C GLU A 527 48.04 -14.21 -47.80
N HIS A 528 49.15 -13.80 -48.41
CA HIS A 528 49.57 -12.40 -48.42
C HIS A 528 48.57 -11.50 -49.16
N LYS A 529 47.95 -11.99 -50.24
CA LYS A 529 46.92 -11.21 -50.96
C LYS A 529 45.68 -11.00 -50.09
N MET A 530 45.18 -12.06 -49.46
CA MET A 530 44.03 -11.96 -48.55
C MET A 530 44.32 -11.07 -47.35
N LEU A 531 45.54 -11.14 -46.81
CA LEU A 531 45.96 -10.34 -45.67
C LEU A 531 46.01 -8.83 -45.99
N VAL A 532 46.39 -8.44 -47.22
CA VAL A 532 46.37 -7.02 -47.64
C VAL A 532 44.94 -6.47 -47.65
N ASP A 533 43.97 -7.24 -48.14
CA ASP A 533 42.57 -6.79 -48.16
C ASP A 533 42.05 -6.50 -46.76
N GLU A 534 42.36 -7.39 -45.81
CA GLU A 534 41.99 -7.21 -44.41
C GLU A 534 42.71 -6.00 -43.79
N ILE A 535 44.03 -5.85 -44.02
CA ILE A 535 44.83 -4.72 -43.52
C ILE A 535 44.25 -3.39 -44.00
N VAL A 536 43.96 -3.26 -45.31
CA VAL A 536 43.44 -2.01 -45.87
C VAL A 536 42.09 -1.66 -45.24
N ARG A 537 41.17 -2.63 -45.15
CA ARG A 537 39.83 -2.40 -44.58
C ARG A 537 39.90 -2.06 -43.10
N GLN A 538 40.69 -2.80 -42.32
CA GLN A 538 40.88 -2.54 -40.89
C GLN A 538 41.50 -1.17 -40.65
N ALA A 539 42.57 -0.84 -41.37
CA ALA A 539 43.24 0.45 -41.24
C ALA A 539 42.29 1.61 -41.58
N VAL A 540 41.57 1.54 -42.70
CA VAL A 540 40.60 2.58 -43.06
C VAL A 540 39.52 2.73 -41.98
N ARG A 541 38.91 1.63 -41.55
CA ARG A 541 37.86 1.65 -40.51
C ARG A 541 38.36 2.23 -39.19
N ILE A 542 39.56 1.85 -38.76
CA ILE A 542 40.14 2.34 -37.50
C ILE A 542 40.46 3.83 -37.64
N PHE A 543 41.38 4.18 -38.55
CA PHE A 543 42.01 5.51 -38.57
C PHE A 543 41.07 6.62 -39.04
N PHE A 544 40.11 6.34 -39.92
CA PHE A 544 39.20 7.37 -40.44
C PHE A 544 37.85 7.43 -39.72
N PHE A 545 37.40 6.32 -39.12
CA PHE A 545 36.07 6.26 -38.52
C PHE A 545 36.10 5.97 -37.03
N ARG A 546 36.60 4.82 -36.60
CA ARG A 546 36.42 4.35 -35.21
C ARG A 546 37.16 5.17 -34.17
N LEU A 547 38.27 5.82 -34.53
CA LEU A 547 38.93 6.81 -33.65
C LEU A 547 38.04 8.03 -33.36
N LYS A 548 37.21 8.45 -34.32
CA LYS A 548 36.26 9.58 -34.18
C LYS A 548 35.05 9.25 -33.29
N VAL A 549 34.78 7.96 -33.07
CA VAL A 549 33.71 7.47 -32.17
C VAL A 549 34.10 7.61 -30.70
N GLN A 550 35.39 7.70 -30.38
CA GLN A 550 35.84 7.83 -29.00
C GLN A 550 35.52 9.23 -28.43
N GLU A 551 35.30 9.29 -27.11
CA GLU A 551 35.11 10.53 -26.35
C GLU A 551 36.04 10.55 -25.12
N PRO A 552 37.06 11.43 -25.07
CA PRO A 552 37.45 12.40 -26.11
C PRO A 552 37.93 11.71 -27.39
N THR A 553 37.83 12.40 -28.53
CA THR A 553 38.27 11.87 -29.84
C THR A 553 39.72 11.37 -29.77
N ALA A 554 39.91 10.13 -30.25
CA ALA A 554 41.23 9.53 -30.31
C ALA A 554 42.00 10.06 -31.53
N HIS A 555 43.30 10.20 -31.35
CA HIS A 555 44.28 10.64 -32.33
C HIS A 555 45.42 9.64 -32.38
N TRP A 556 46.30 9.81 -33.37
CA TRP A 556 47.48 8.97 -33.53
C TRP A 556 48.69 9.83 -33.89
N LYS A 557 49.89 9.33 -33.59
CA LYS A 557 51.15 10.02 -33.86
C LYS A 557 52.28 9.00 -34.02
N PHE A 558 53.16 9.20 -34.99
CA PHE A 558 54.45 8.51 -35.05
C PHE A 558 55.49 9.30 -34.26
N PHE A 559 56.42 8.59 -33.64
CA PHE A 559 57.58 9.22 -33.02
C PHE A 559 58.72 9.35 -34.03
N GLU A 560 59.38 10.50 -33.99
CA GLU A 560 60.55 10.78 -34.81
C GLU A 560 61.77 10.04 -34.28
N LYS A 561 62.74 9.82 -35.17
CA LYS A 561 64.05 9.30 -34.79
C LYS A 561 64.68 10.18 -33.70
N ASP A 562 65.44 9.55 -32.80
CA ASP A 562 66.12 10.16 -31.65
C ASP A 562 65.17 10.69 -30.55
N THR A 563 63.86 10.44 -30.64
CA THR A 563 62.93 10.74 -29.53
C THR A 563 63.24 9.84 -28.34
N ARG A 564 63.32 10.40 -27.12
CA ARG A 564 63.52 9.61 -25.90
C ARG A 564 62.37 8.63 -25.64
N VAL A 565 62.71 7.43 -25.17
CA VAL A 565 61.72 6.39 -24.87
C VAL A 565 60.82 6.81 -23.71
N ASN A 566 59.50 6.69 -23.91
CA ASN A 566 58.48 6.86 -22.88
C ASN A 566 57.68 5.56 -22.73
N THR A 567 57.79 4.90 -21.58
CA THR A 567 57.22 3.57 -21.33
C THR A 567 55.69 3.54 -21.22
N ILE A 568 55.04 4.69 -21.09
CA ILE A 568 53.57 4.81 -21.13
C ILE A 568 53.10 4.83 -22.59
N MET A 569 53.85 5.50 -23.45
CA MET A 569 53.47 5.79 -24.83
C MET A 569 54.05 4.82 -25.86
N MET A 570 55.09 4.09 -25.51
CA MET A 570 55.89 3.27 -26.43
C MET A 570 56.07 1.87 -25.86
N ASP A 571 56.16 0.90 -26.75
CA ASP A 571 56.41 -0.50 -26.44
C ASP A 571 57.46 -1.08 -27.41
N ALA A 572 58.50 -1.69 -26.86
CA ALA A 572 59.50 -2.47 -27.60
C ALA A 572 60.27 -3.41 -26.66
N SER A 573 61.18 -4.20 -27.25
CA SER A 573 62.08 -5.06 -26.49
C SER A 573 63.29 -4.28 -25.98
N TRP A 574 63.30 -3.90 -24.71
CA TRP A 574 64.46 -3.29 -24.03
C TRP A 574 64.72 -3.92 -22.64
N ASP A 575 65.95 -3.76 -22.14
CA ASP A 575 66.30 -4.03 -20.74
C ASP A 575 66.00 -2.78 -19.90
N GLU A 576 65.24 -2.94 -18.81
CA GLU A 576 64.84 -1.83 -17.92
C GLU A 576 66.05 -1.06 -17.37
N ASN A 577 67.22 -1.70 -17.28
CA ASN A 577 68.43 -1.09 -16.76
C ASN A 577 69.07 -0.04 -17.69
N GLU A 578 68.75 -0.05 -18.98
CA GLU A 578 69.34 0.85 -20.00
C GLU A 578 68.37 1.94 -20.49
N LEU A 579 67.15 2.00 -19.93
CA LEU A 579 66.05 2.83 -20.43
C LEU A 579 66.41 4.32 -20.63
N ASN A 580 67.22 4.90 -19.73
CA ASN A 580 67.61 6.31 -19.77
C ASN A 580 68.47 6.67 -20.98
N ASP A 581 69.16 5.69 -21.56
CA ASP A 581 70.06 5.85 -22.69
C ASP A 581 69.40 5.42 -24.01
N LEU A 582 68.11 5.05 -24.01
CA LEU A 582 67.40 4.60 -25.22
C LEU A 582 66.61 5.71 -25.90
N CYS A 583 66.70 5.74 -27.22
CA CYS A 583 65.91 6.60 -28.09
C CYS A 583 65.27 5.78 -29.22
N VAL A 584 64.24 6.34 -29.84
CA VAL A 584 63.56 5.77 -31.01
C VAL A 584 64.53 5.76 -32.19
N ASP A 585 64.82 4.59 -32.73
CA ASP A 585 65.46 4.43 -34.05
C ASP A 585 64.38 4.48 -35.14
N VAL A 586 63.36 3.62 -35.00
CA VAL A 586 62.20 3.55 -35.90
C VAL A 586 60.91 3.41 -35.10
N CYS A 587 59.91 4.20 -35.44
CA CYS A 587 58.52 3.97 -34.99
C CYS A 587 57.77 3.18 -36.08
N ALA A 588 57.59 1.88 -35.89
CA ALA A 588 56.93 0.99 -36.85
C ALA A 588 55.42 1.24 -36.93
N PHE A 589 54.78 1.40 -35.76
CA PHE A 589 53.35 1.61 -35.62
C PHE A 589 53.08 2.79 -34.68
N PRO A 590 52.09 3.66 -34.95
CA PRO A 590 51.91 4.89 -34.19
C PRO A 590 51.33 4.62 -32.80
N ILE A 591 51.51 5.58 -31.89
CA ILE A 591 50.69 5.63 -30.67
C ILE A 591 49.27 6.02 -31.05
N ILE A 592 48.27 5.43 -30.38
CA ILE A 592 46.86 5.77 -30.54
C ILE A 592 46.25 6.06 -29.16
N GLY A 593 45.58 7.20 -29.03
CA GLY A 593 44.98 7.61 -27.76
C GLY A 593 44.35 9.00 -27.79
N SER A 594 43.85 9.46 -26.65
CA SER A 594 43.24 10.78 -26.49
C SER A 594 44.14 11.66 -25.62
N ASN A 595 44.15 12.97 -25.91
CA ASN A 595 45.05 13.95 -25.27
C ASN A 595 46.54 13.56 -25.38
N LEU A 596 46.96 13.11 -26.57
CA LEU A 596 48.35 12.76 -26.83
C LEU A 596 49.24 14.01 -26.73
N CYS A 597 50.27 13.93 -25.90
CA CYS A 597 51.29 14.98 -25.72
C CYS A 597 52.65 14.52 -26.27
N ASP A 598 53.63 15.43 -26.27
CA ASP A 598 55.01 15.06 -26.59
C ASP A 598 55.55 14.07 -25.54
N ALA A 599 56.46 13.18 -25.93
CA ALA A 599 56.98 12.12 -25.07
C ALA A 599 57.62 12.64 -23.77
N GLU A 600 58.05 13.90 -23.75
CA GLU A 600 58.69 14.59 -22.62
C GLU A 600 57.72 15.38 -21.72
N LYS A 601 56.44 15.50 -22.11
CA LYS A 601 55.43 16.25 -21.36
C LYS A 601 54.49 15.29 -20.64
N ALA A 602 54.28 15.50 -19.35
CA ALA A 602 53.23 14.82 -18.61
C ALA A 602 51.89 15.53 -18.82
N ASP A 603 50.85 14.76 -19.20
CA ASP A 603 49.45 15.18 -19.16
C ASP A 603 48.68 14.15 -18.34
N ASP A 604 48.10 14.57 -17.22
CA ASP A 604 47.33 13.70 -16.32
C ASP A 604 46.06 13.14 -16.99
N ASN A 605 45.62 13.74 -18.10
CA ASN A 605 44.47 13.29 -18.89
C ASN A 605 44.84 12.44 -20.11
N LEU A 606 46.12 12.07 -20.26
CA LEU A 606 46.57 11.17 -21.31
C LEU A 606 45.87 9.82 -21.20
N LYS A 607 45.23 9.39 -22.29
CA LYS A 607 44.65 8.05 -22.39
C LYS A 607 45.23 7.32 -23.59
N VAL A 608 46.11 6.36 -23.32
CA VAL A 608 46.69 5.49 -24.36
C VAL A 608 45.75 4.31 -24.61
N ILE A 609 45.31 4.14 -25.86
CA ILE A 609 44.54 2.98 -26.32
C ILE A 609 45.51 1.89 -26.82
N PHE A 610 46.56 2.31 -27.53
CA PHE A 610 47.61 1.44 -28.05
C PHE A 610 48.95 2.19 -28.03
N PRO A 611 50.01 1.63 -27.39
CA PRO A 611 51.33 2.25 -27.38
C PRO A 611 52.00 2.14 -28.76
N ALA A 612 52.83 3.12 -29.10
CA ALA A 612 53.63 3.08 -30.33
C ALA A 612 54.58 1.89 -30.31
N ARG A 613 54.75 1.23 -31.46
CA ARG A 613 55.67 0.10 -31.61
C ARG A 613 56.98 0.63 -32.17
N ILE A 614 58.05 0.53 -31.39
CA ILE A 614 59.33 1.14 -31.75
C ILE A 614 60.46 0.11 -31.83
N ILE A 615 61.53 0.49 -32.53
CA ILE A 615 62.86 -0.11 -32.42
C ILE A 615 63.74 0.93 -31.75
N THR A 616 64.50 0.52 -30.74
CA THR A 616 65.36 1.42 -29.97
C THR A 616 66.81 1.37 -30.43
N ALA A 617 67.47 2.52 -30.36
CA ALA A 617 68.92 2.67 -30.45
C ALA A 617 69.45 3.36 -29.19
N SER A 618 70.72 3.11 -28.85
CA SER A 618 71.39 3.86 -27.79
C SER A 618 71.58 5.31 -28.24
N ALA A 619 71.19 6.25 -27.39
CA ALA A 619 71.39 7.67 -27.58
C ALA A 619 72.88 7.93 -27.83
N HIS A 620 73.21 8.60 -28.93
CA HIS A 620 74.57 9.05 -29.16
C HIS A 620 74.99 9.99 -28.02
N LYS A 621 75.94 9.56 -27.19
CA LYS A 621 76.65 10.43 -26.26
C LYS A 621 77.39 11.46 -27.12
N SER A 622 76.77 12.63 -27.31
CA SER A 622 77.49 13.82 -27.76
C SER A 622 78.51 14.15 -26.67
N HIS A 623 79.78 13.90 -26.98
CA HIS A 623 80.90 14.30 -26.14
C HIS A 623 81.09 15.81 -26.15
#